data_AF-A0A7X7WGP7-F1
#
_entry.id   AF-A0A7X7WGP7-F1
#
_cell.length_a   1.000
_cell.length_b   1.000
_cell.length_c   1.000
_cell.angle_alpha   90.00
_cell.angle_beta   90.00
_cell.angle_gamma   90.00
#
_symmetry.space_group_name_H-M   'P 1'
#
loop_
_entity.id
_entity.type
_entity.pdbx_description
1 polymer ?
#
loop_
_entity_poly.entity_id
_entity_poly.type
_entity_poly.pdbx_seq_one_letter_code
_entity_poly.pdbx_strand_id
1 'polypeptide(L)'
;MNTIIILIIAAAALIALAFMLGMVMARRAGEKKVAKAEERAAKIVAEAEKEAEVRRKEALLEAKDQWFKEKAKFEKEINEKRNEIMKQDARLREREMALNRKVDLLNTKEKDIVTRDRNIQTRERAILHKEKQLETLIAEQNAQLEKIAGMTSEEAKKHLMENLEAEARRDAAQLIKEIKEKAERDAEKEAKNIIIQAIQRCAADYTVESCVSVVQLPSDEMKGRIIGREGRNIRSFETATGIDVIVDDTPEAVILSGYDP
;
A
#
# COMPACT_ATOMS: atom_id res chain seq x y z
N MET A 1 73.43 86.56 124.82
CA MET A 1 72.13 85.86 124.95
C MET A 1 71.09 86.40 123.96
N ASN A 2 70.94 87.72 123.76
CA ASN A 2 69.98 88.30 122.80
C ASN A 2 70.23 87.97 121.32
N THR A 3 71.48 87.83 120.88
CA THR A 3 71.82 87.50 119.47
C THR A 3 71.40 86.09 119.04
N ILE A 4 71.44 85.12 119.96
CA ILE A 4 71.06 83.73 119.69
C ILE A 4 69.52 83.61 119.52
N ILE A 5 68.75 84.34 120.32
CA ILE A 5 67.28 84.36 120.24
C ILE A 5 66.80 84.99 118.91
N ILE A 6 67.45 86.09 118.47
CA ILE A 6 67.15 86.74 117.18
C ILE A 6 67.44 85.80 116.00
N LEU A 7 68.54 85.04 116.05
CA LEU A 7 68.88 84.05 115.02
C LEU A 7 67.86 82.89 114.94
N ILE A 8 67.37 82.42 116.08
CA ILE A 8 66.35 81.35 116.12
C ILE A 8 65.01 81.85 115.57
N ILE A 9 64.59 83.06 115.90
CA ILE A 9 63.35 83.67 115.38
C ILE A 9 63.48 83.92 113.87
N ALA A 10 64.62 84.40 113.39
CA ALA A 10 64.88 84.58 111.97
C ALA A 10 64.89 83.25 111.19
N ALA A 11 65.47 82.19 111.77
CA ALA A 11 65.45 80.85 111.19
C ALA A 11 64.03 80.27 111.15
N ALA A 12 63.24 80.41 112.22
CA ALA A 12 61.85 79.97 112.26
C ALA A 12 60.97 80.74 111.26
N ALA A 13 61.19 82.05 111.11
CA ALA A 13 60.50 82.87 110.10
C ALA A 13 60.87 82.45 108.66
N LEU A 14 62.14 82.13 108.39
CA LEU A 14 62.58 81.60 107.10
C LEU A 14 61.97 80.23 106.79
N ILE A 15 61.88 79.33 107.77
CA ILE A 15 61.24 78.02 107.62
C ILE A 15 59.74 78.18 107.36
N ALA A 16 59.06 79.06 108.10
CA ALA A 16 57.64 79.34 107.90
C ALA A 16 57.37 79.97 106.53
N LEU A 17 58.25 80.87 106.07
CA LEU A 17 58.16 81.48 104.75
C LEU A 17 58.40 80.45 103.63
N ALA A 18 59.40 79.57 103.78
CA ALA A 18 59.67 78.48 102.85
C ALA A 18 58.52 77.46 102.81
N PHE A 19 57.91 77.15 103.96
CA PHE A 19 56.75 76.27 104.04
C PHE A 19 55.50 76.90 103.40
N MET A 20 55.24 78.19 103.63
CA MET A 20 54.17 78.91 102.94
C MET A 20 54.39 78.97 101.43
N LEU A 21 55.60 79.30 100.97
CA LEU A 21 55.96 79.31 99.55
C LEU A 21 55.81 77.92 98.94
N GLY A 22 56.25 76.87 99.64
CA GLY A 22 56.09 75.47 99.22
C GLY A 22 54.62 75.06 99.11
N MET A 23 53.77 75.45 100.07
CA MET A 23 52.34 75.15 100.06
C MET A 23 51.60 75.90 98.93
N VAL A 24 51.95 77.16 98.68
CA VAL A 24 51.39 77.96 97.57
C VAL A 24 51.84 77.40 96.21
N MET A 25 53.12 77.01 96.07
CA MET A 25 53.62 76.36 94.85
C MET A 25 52.96 74.99 94.64
N ALA A 26 52.77 74.18 95.69
CA ALA A 26 52.10 72.89 95.62
C ALA A 26 50.63 73.03 95.22
N ARG A 27 49.90 74.00 95.80
CA ARG A 27 48.51 74.32 95.40
C ARG A 27 48.43 74.75 93.94
N ARG A 28 49.27 75.69 93.49
CA ARG A 28 49.34 76.12 92.08
C ARG A 28 49.74 75.00 91.13
N ALA A 29 50.64 74.11 91.52
CA ALA A 29 51.03 72.95 90.71
C ALA A 29 49.89 71.91 90.63
N GLY A 30 49.14 71.74 91.72
CA GLY A 30 47.91 70.94 91.75
C GLY A 30 46.83 71.49 90.84
N GLU A 31 46.51 72.79 90.96
CA GLU A 31 45.55 73.49 90.11
C GLU A 31 45.95 73.43 88.63
N LYS A 32 47.23 73.65 88.29
CA LYS A 32 47.73 73.49 86.92
C LYS A 32 47.63 72.05 86.40
N LYS A 33 47.84 71.05 87.26
CA LYS A 33 47.66 69.63 86.88
C LYS A 33 46.19 69.30 86.64
N VAL A 34 45.29 69.79 87.49
CA VAL A 34 43.83 69.63 87.33
C VAL A 34 43.35 70.34 86.07
N ALA A 35 43.72 71.60 85.85
CA ALA A 35 43.38 72.35 84.65
C ALA A 35 43.91 71.67 83.37
N LYS A 36 45.13 71.12 83.40
CA LYS A 36 45.69 70.36 82.27
C LYS A 36 44.99 69.01 82.05
N ALA A 37 44.50 68.37 83.12
CA ALA A 37 43.70 67.15 83.01
C ALA A 37 42.30 67.44 82.45
N GLU A 38 41.66 68.53 82.89
CA GLU A 38 40.39 69.02 82.35
C GLU A 38 40.52 69.42 80.88
N GLU A 39 41.58 70.14 80.49
CA GLU A 39 41.84 70.50 79.10
C GLU A 39 42.04 69.24 78.23
N ARG A 40 42.75 68.23 78.74
CA ARG A 40 42.92 66.95 78.04
C ARG A 40 41.61 66.17 77.94
N ALA A 41 40.81 66.12 79.01
CA ALA A 41 39.51 65.49 79.00
C ALA A 41 38.57 66.17 78.00
N ALA A 42 38.54 67.51 77.98
CA ALA A 42 37.78 68.30 77.02
C ALA A 42 38.23 68.04 75.57
N LYS A 43 39.55 67.93 75.32
CA LYS A 43 40.08 67.56 74.00
C LYS A 43 39.68 66.15 73.57
N ILE A 44 39.76 65.17 74.48
CA ILE A 44 39.36 63.78 74.19
C ILE A 44 37.86 63.72 73.88
N VAL A 45 37.02 64.43 74.63
CA VAL A 45 35.58 64.49 74.35
C VAL A 45 35.30 65.16 73.02
N ALA A 46 35.94 66.29 72.72
CA ALA A 46 35.77 66.99 71.43
C ALA A 46 36.26 66.14 70.23
N GLU A 47 37.37 65.42 70.39
CA GLU A 47 37.86 64.47 69.38
C GLU A 47 36.90 63.29 69.20
N ALA A 48 36.38 62.71 70.29
CA ALA A 48 35.41 61.63 70.24
C ALA A 48 34.07 62.06 69.61
N GLU A 49 33.58 63.27 69.90
CA GLU A 49 32.40 63.84 69.26
C GLU A 49 32.59 64.03 67.76
N LYS A 50 33.76 64.56 67.35
CA LYS A 50 34.11 64.75 65.95
C LYS A 50 34.23 63.41 65.21
N GLU A 51 34.89 62.41 65.81
CA GLU A 51 34.96 61.06 65.25
C GLU A 51 33.58 60.40 65.16
N ALA A 52 32.71 60.59 66.15
CA ALA A 52 31.34 60.08 66.13
C ALA A 52 30.52 60.73 65.01
N GLU A 53 30.68 62.04 64.79
CA GLU A 53 30.02 62.75 63.68
C GLU A 53 30.50 62.25 62.32
N VAL A 54 31.81 62.05 62.15
CA VAL A 54 32.41 61.49 60.93
C VAL A 54 31.88 60.08 60.67
N ARG A 55 31.95 59.18 61.65
CA ARG A 55 31.42 57.81 61.52
C ARG A 55 29.92 57.79 61.22
N ARG A 56 29.15 58.71 61.81
CA ARG A 56 27.72 58.83 61.51
C ARG A 56 27.48 59.26 60.06
N LYS A 57 28.26 60.21 59.56
CA LYS A 57 28.18 60.66 58.16
C LYS A 57 28.61 59.56 57.20
N GLU A 58 29.70 58.84 57.50
CA GLU A 58 30.17 57.70 56.72
C GLU A 58 29.13 56.58 56.68
N ALA A 59 28.59 56.15 57.82
CA ALA A 59 27.55 55.13 57.88
C ALA A 59 26.28 55.54 57.11
N LEU A 60 25.91 56.83 57.14
CA LEU A 60 24.77 57.34 56.38
C LEU A 60 25.05 57.39 54.88
N LEU A 61 26.28 57.70 54.47
CA LEU A 61 26.70 57.65 53.06
C LEU A 61 26.75 56.21 52.54
N GLU A 62 27.30 55.27 53.31
CA GLU A 62 27.31 53.85 52.96
C GLU A 62 25.90 53.28 52.85
N ALA A 63 25.01 53.60 53.81
CA ALA A 63 23.61 53.20 53.74
C ALA A 63 22.91 53.77 52.50
N LYS A 64 23.19 55.03 52.14
CA LYS A 64 22.67 55.64 50.91
C LYS A 64 23.21 54.94 49.66
N ASP A 65 24.51 54.67 49.58
CA ASP A 65 25.13 53.99 48.44
C ASP A 65 24.57 52.58 48.26
N GLN A 66 24.42 51.80 49.34
CA GLN A 66 23.76 50.51 49.32
C GLN A 66 22.30 50.61 48.86
N TRP A 67 21.56 51.60 49.37
CA TRP A 67 20.19 51.83 48.95
C TRP A 67 20.07 52.16 47.46
N PHE A 68 20.94 53.02 46.92
CA PHE A 68 20.97 53.33 45.49
C PHE A 68 21.36 52.13 44.63
N LYS A 69 22.32 51.31 45.08
CA LYS A 69 22.72 50.08 44.38
C LYS A 69 21.58 49.07 44.32
N GLU A 70 20.91 48.81 45.45
CA GLU A 70 19.76 47.90 45.49
C GLU A 70 18.58 48.45 44.69
N LYS A 71 18.30 49.76 44.77
CA LYS A 71 17.29 50.40 43.94
C LYS A 71 17.57 50.23 42.44
N ALA A 72 18.82 50.44 42.02
CA ALA A 72 19.21 50.27 40.61
C ALA A 72 19.07 48.82 40.13
N LYS A 73 19.44 47.83 40.97
CA LYS A 73 19.19 46.41 40.67
C LYS A 73 17.71 46.12 40.52
N PHE A 74 16.89 46.60 41.45
CA PHE A 74 15.45 46.39 41.44
C PHE A 74 14.77 47.04 40.21
N GLU A 75 15.17 48.26 39.85
CA GLU A 75 14.68 48.93 38.64
C GLU A 75 15.04 48.15 37.37
N LYS A 76 16.26 47.59 37.32
CA LYS A 76 16.69 46.73 36.21
C LYS A 76 15.86 45.45 36.12
N GLU A 77 15.65 44.74 37.24
CA GLU A 77 14.84 43.53 37.29
C GLU A 77 13.37 43.80 36.91
N ILE A 78 12.80 44.93 37.37
CA ILE A 78 11.45 45.35 36.97
C ILE A 78 11.39 45.57 35.47
N ASN A 79 12.37 46.26 34.90
CA ASN A 79 12.39 46.55 33.47
C ASN A 79 12.54 45.27 32.64
N GLU A 80 13.38 44.32 33.08
CA GLU A 80 13.53 43.01 32.45
C GLU A 80 12.23 42.20 32.50
N LYS A 81 11.59 42.10 33.68
CA LYS A 81 10.29 41.43 33.83
C LYS A 81 9.20 42.09 32.99
N ARG A 82 9.17 43.43 32.94
CA ARG A 82 8.21 44.18 32.12
C ARG A 82 8.39 43.87 30.64
N ASN A 83 9.62 43.83 30.16
CA ASN A 83 9.93 43.47 28.78
C ASN A 83 9.57 42.02 28.47
N GLU A 84 9.79 41.10 29.40
CA GLU A 84 9.39 39.70 29.26
C GLU A 84 7.86 39.55 29.15
N ILE A 85 7.13 40.20 30.06
CA ILE A 85 5.65 40.22 30.04
C ILE A 85 5.14 40.80 28.71
N MET A 86 5.72 41.91 28.24
CA MET A 86 5.33 42.49 26.94
C MET A 86 5.57 41.54 25.77
N LYS A 87 6.68 40.79 25.76
CA LYS A 87 6.96 39.78 24.72
C LYS A 87 5.98 38.61 24.80
N GLN A 88 5.62 38.17 26.01
CA GLN A 88 4.64 37.11 26.20
C GLN A 88 3.24 37.57 25.76
N ASP A 89 2.82 38.78 26.11
CA ASP A 89 1.54 39.36 25.70
C ASP A 89 1.45 39.48 24.18
N ALA A 90 2.51 39.97 23.51
CA ALA A 90 2.56 40.03 22.05
C ALA A 90 2.39 38.65 21.39
N ARG A 91 3.09 37.63 21.91
CA ARG A 91 2.97 36.24 21.41
C ARG A 91 1.58 35.66 21.66
N LEU A 92 0.96 35.96 22.80
CA LEU A 92 -0.40 35.51 23.12
C LEU A 92 -1.42 36.15 22.18
N ARG A 93 -1.32 37.47 21.93
CA ARG A 93 -2.18 38.17 20.96
C ARG A 93 -2.04 37.61 19.55
N GLU A 94 -0.82 37.31 19.11
CA GLU A 94 -0.59 36.69 17.80
C GLU A 94 -1.28 35.32 17.69
N ARG A 95 -1.15 34.49 18.73
CA ARG A 95 -1.84 33.18 18.80
C ARG A 95 -3.35 33.33 18.84
N GLU A 96 -3.88 34.30 19.59
CA GLU A 96 -5.31 34.58 19.66
C GLU A 96 -5.87 35.01 18.29
N MET A 97 -5.17 35.91 17.59
CA MET A 97 -5.56 36.31 16.23
C MET A 97 -5.53 35.12 15.25
N ALA A 98 -4.51 34.26 15.34
CA ALA A 98 -4.43 33.06 14.51
C ALA A 98 -5.56 32.07 14.83
N LEU A 99 -5.91 31.91 16.10
CA LEU A 99 -7.02 31.07 16.55
C LEU A 99 -8.36 31.60 16.04
N ASN A 100 -8.62 32.91 16.17
CA ASN A 100 -9.84 33.54 15.70
C ASN A 100 -10.02 33.37 14.18
N ARG A 101 -8.95 33.57 13.39
CA ARG A 101 -8.98 33.29 11.94
C ARG A 101 -9.32 31.83 11.62
N LYS A 102 -8.81 30.88 12.42
CA LYS A 102 -9.11 29.46 12.25
C LYS A 102 -10.57 29.15 12.60
N VAL A 103 -11.12 29.78 13.64
CA VAL A 103 -12.52 29.67 14.02
C VAL A 103 -13.43 30.21 12.90
N ASP A 104 -13.12 31.39 12.34
CA ASP A 104 -13.90 31.96 11.23
C ASP A 104 -13.90 31.08 9.97
N LEU A 105 -12.73 30.49 9.65
CA LEU A 105 -12.60 29.54 8.55
C LEU A 105 -13.44 28.28 8.80
N LEU A 106 -13.43 27.76 10.03
CA LEU A 106 -14.23 26.59 10.39
C LEU A 106 -15.73 26.88 10.33
N ASN A 107 -16.17 28.03 10.84
CA ASN A 107 -17.57 28.47 10.76
C ASN A 107 -18.04 28.63 9.31
N THR A 108 -17.18 29.13 8.43
CA THR A 108 -17.48 29.24 6.99
C THR A 108 -17.65 27.86 6.36
N LYS A 109 -16.70 26.94 6.63
CA LYS A 109 -16.79 25.56 6.14
C LYS A 109 -18.03 24.82 6.66
N GLU A 110 -18.40 25.04 7.92
CA GLU A 110 -19.60 24.46 8.52
C GLU A 110 -20.87 24.92 7.79
N LYS A 111 -20.99 26.23 7.53
CA LYS A 111 -22.11 26.77 6.74
C LYS A 111 -22.18 26.19 5.32
N ASP A 112 -21.02 26.03 4.67
CA ASP A 112 -20.95 25.41 3.34
C ASP A 112 -21.40 23.94 3.38
N ILE A 113 -20.96 23.18 4.39
CA ILE A 113 -21.36 21.78 4.59
C ILE A 113 -22.86 21.67 4.81
N VAL A 114 -23.43 22.48 5.71
CA VAL A 114 -24.88 22.49 5.99
C VAL A 114 -25.68 22.84 4.72
N THR A 115 -25.19 23.78 3.92
CA THR A 115 -25.84 24.15 2.65
C THR A 115 -25.78 23.01 1.63
N ARG A 116 -24.62 22.35 1.50
CA ARG A 116 -24.45 21.18 0.62
C ARG A 116 -25.33 20.02 1.06
N ASP A 117 -25.41 19.74 2.36
CA ASP A 117 -26.25 18.68 2.92
C ASP A 117 -27.73 18.91 2.59
N ARG A 118 -28.24 20.13 2.80
CA ARG A 118 -29.61 20.51 2.41
C ARG A 118 -29.87 20.34 0.91
N ASN A 119 -28.90 20.70 0.07
CA ASN A 119 -29.00 20.53 -1.38
C ASN A 119 -29.03 19.04 -1.77
N ILE A 120 -28.21 18.20 -1.13
CA ILE A 120 -28.19 16.75 -1.34
C ILE A 120 -29.54 16.14 -0.94
N GLN A 121 -30.04 16.43 0.26
CA GLN A 121 -31.35 15.94 0.73
C GLN A 121 -32.51 16.37 -0.16
N THR A 122 -32.43 17.56 -0.77
CA THR A 122 -33.45 18.03 -1.71
C THR A 122 -33.37 17.26 -3.03
N ARG A 123 -32.16 17.01 -3.53
CA ARG A 123 -31.94 16.21 -4.74
C ARG A 123 -32.35 14.75 -4.55
N GLU A 124 -32.00 14.13 -3.43
CA GLU A 124 -32.40 12.76 -3.10
C GLU A 124 -33.92 12.61 -3.09
N ARG A 125 -34.63 13.53 -2.44
CA ARG A 125 -36.11 13.53 -2.47
C ARG A 125 -36.68 13.69 -3.88
N ALA A 126 -36.06 14.54 -4.71
CA ALA A 126 -36.49 14.72 -6.10
C ALA A 126 -36.22 13.47 -6.96
N ILE A 127 -35.10 12.79 -6.74
CA ILE A 127 -34.75 11.53 -7.42
C ILE A 127 -35.74 10.44 -7.02
N LEU A 128 -35.98 10.23 -5.73
CA LEU A 128 -36.95 9.25 -5.23
C LEU A 128 -38.36 9.48 -5.81
N HIS A 129 -38.77 10.75 -5.92
CA HIS A 129 -40.06 11.07 -6.54
C HIS A 129 -40.09 10.70 -8.03
N LYS A 130 -39.02 11.02 -8.77
CA LYS A 130 -38.89 10.68 -10.18
C LYS A 130 -38.81 9.18 -10.42
N GLU A 131 -38.09 8.43 -9.59
CA GLU A 131 -38.01 6.97 -9.66
C GLU A 131 -39.40 6.35 -9.52
N LYS A 132 -40.17 6.78 -8.51
CA LYS A 132 -41.55 6.31 -8.33
C LYS A 132 -42.47 6.65 -9.50
N GLN A 133 -42.34 7.87 -10.06
CA GLN A 133 -43.08 8.26 -11.26
C GLN A 133 -42.69 7.40 -12.46
N LEU A 134 -41.39 7.11 -12.63
CA LEU A 134 -40.89 6.28 -13.72
C LEU A 134 -41.38 4.83 -13.60
N GLU A 135 -41.35 4.24 -12.41
CA GLU A 135 -41.89 2.91 -12.14
C GLU A 135 -43.38 2.84 -12.50
N THR A 136 -44.15 3.85 -12.11
CA THR A 136 -45.59 3.93 -12.43
C THR A 136 -45.80 4.04 -13.94
N LEU A 137 -45.04 4.90 -14.62
CA LEU A 137 -45.12 5.09 -16.06
C LEU A 137 -44.73 3.82 -16.84
N ILE A 138 -43.69 3.12 -16.40
CA ILE A 138 -43.26 1.85 -16.99
C ILE A 138 -44.37 0.80 -16.83
N ALA A 139 -44.98 0.71 -15.64
CA ALA A 139 -46.10 -0.20 -15.39
C ALA A 139 -47.30 0.14 -16.29
N GLU A 140 -47.66 1.42 -16.43
CA GLU A 140 -48.73 1.88 -17.31
C GLU A 140 -48.44 1.58 -18.79
N GLN A 141 -47.22 1.83 -19.26
CA GLN A 141 -46.81 1.53 -20.63
C GLN A 141 -46.84 0.03 -20.91
N ASN A 142 -46.36 -0.80 -19.98
CA ASN A 142 -46.43 -2.26 -20.12
C ASN A 142 -47.89 -2.72 -20.21
N ALA A 143 -48.77 -2.23 -19.33
CA ALA A 143 -50.19 -2.58 -19.37
C ALA A 143 -50.88 -2.15 -20.69
N GLN A 144 -50.50 -0.98 -21.24
CA GLN A 144 -50.99 -0.54 -22.55
C GLN A 144 -50.46 -1.43 -23.68
N LEU A 145 -49.18 -1.80 -23.65
CA LEU A 145 -48.59 -2.71 -24.63
C LEU A 145 -49.25 -4.08 -24.59
N GLU A 146 -49.50 -4.64 -23.42
CA GLU A 146 -50.25 -5.90 -23.24
C GLU A 146 -51.65 -5.80 -23.86
N LYS A 147 -52.33 -4.68 -23.64
CA LYS A 147 -53.66 -4.43 -24.21
C LYS A 147 -53.65 -4.32 -25.74
N ILE A 148 -52.64 -3.66 -26.30
CA ILE A 148 -52.48 -3.51 -27.77
C ILE A 148 -52.09 -4.86 -28.40
N ALA A 149 -51.16 -5.58 -27.77
CA ALA A 149 -50.72 -6.90 -28.23
C ALA A 149 -51.81 -7.97 -28.09
N GLY A 150 -52.83 -7.72 -27.25
CA GLY A 150 -53.91 -8.68 -26.97
C GLY A 150 -53.45 -9.89 -26.18
N MET A 151 -52.28 -9.79 -25.54
CA MET A 151 -51.66 -10.85 -24.73
C MET A 151 -50.79 -10.21 -23.66
N THR A 152 -50.69 -10.87 -22.51
CA THR A 152 -49.84 -10.45 -21.39
C THR A 152 -48.35 -10.68 -21.71
N SER A 153 -47.45 -10.01 -20.99
CA SER A 153 -46.00 -10.22 -21.15
C SER A 153 -45.60 -11.69 -20.92
N GLU A 154 -46.28 -12.34 -19.99
CA GLU A 154 -46.05 -13.75 -19.65
C GLU A 154 -46.56 -14.70 -20.74
N GLU A 155 -47.71 -14.40 -21.34
CA GLU A 155 -48.21 -15.10 -22.52
C GLU A 155 -47.31 -14.91 -23.74
N ALA A 156 -46.83 -13.69 -24.00
CA ALA A 156 -45.89 -13.41 -25.09
C ALA A 156 -44.59 -14.20 -24.92
N LYS A 157 -44.04 -14.24 -23.70
CA LYS A 157 -42.85 -15.04 -23.37
C LYS A 157 -43.09 -16.54 -23.59
N LYS A 158 -44.26 -17.04 -23.18
CA LYS A 158 -44.65 -18.44 -23.37
C LYS A 158 -44.78 -18.79 -24.86
N HIS A 159 -45.45 -17.94 -25.64
CA HIS A 159 -45.56 -18.12 -27.09
C HIS A 159 -44.21 -18.11 -27.79
N LEU A 160 -43.29 -17.22 -27.41
CA LEU A 160 -41.94 -17.20 -27.96
C LEU A 160 -41.20 -18.50 -27.67
N MET A 161 -41.28 -19.00 -26.42
CA MET A 161 -40.67 -20.27 -26.03
C MET A 161 -41.25 -21.46 -26.79
N GLU A 162 -42.58 -21.52 -26.94
CA GLU A 162 -43.26 -22.57 -27.71
C GLU A 162 -42.86 -22.57 -29.19
N ASN A 163 -42.76 -21.38 -29.81
CA ASN A 163 -42.30 -21.25 -31.19
C ASN A 163 -40.84 -21.71 -31.35
N LEU A 164 -39.96 -21.30 -30.43
CA LEU A 164 -38.56 -21.70 -30.45
C LEU A 164 -38.40 -23.22 -30.27
N GLU A 165 -39.21 -23.83 -29.40
CA GLU A 165 -39.23 -25.27 -29.23
C GLU A 165 -39.70 -25.99 -30.49
N ALA A 166 -40.76 -25.49 -31.15
CA ALA A 166 -41.27 -26.07 -32.38
C ALA A 166 -40.24 -25.98 -33.53
N GLU A 167 -39.53 -24.86 -33.64
CA GLU A 167 -38.45 -24.67 -34.62
C GLU A 167 -37.29 -25.64 -34.35
N ALA A 168 -36.81 -25.71 -33.10
CA ALA A 168 -35.75 -26.65 -32.71
C ALA A 168 -36.12 -28.12 -32.99
N ARG A 169 -37.39 -28.50 -32.78
CA ARG A 169 -37.89 -29.85 -33.13
C ARG A 169 -37.89 -30.11 -34.63
N ARG A 170 -38.24 -29.12 -35.45
CA ARG A 170 -38.17 -29.23 -36.93
C ARG A 170 -36.74 -29.42 -37.40
N ASP A 171 -35.82 -28.60 -36.90
CA ASP A 171 -34.41 -28.68 -37.27
C ASP A 171 -33.80 -30.02 -36.86
N ALA A 172 -34.13 -30.50 -35.65
CA ALA A 172 -33.72 -31.83 -35.20
C ALA A 172 -34.26 -32.94 -36.10
N ALA A 173 -35.53 -32.87 -36.51
CA ALA A 173 -36.13 -33.86 -37.42
C ALA A 173 -35.45 -33.87 -38.80
N GLN A 174 -35.14 -32.69 -39.34
CA GLN A 174 -34.43 -32.53 -40.60
C GLN A 174 -33.01 -33.12 -40.50
N LEU A 175 -32.30 -32.81 -39.42
CA LEU A 175 -30.97 -33.35 -39.15
C LEU A 175 -30.98 -34.88 -39.03
N ILE A 176 -31.96 -35.45 -38.32
CA ILE A 176 -32.14 -36.90 -38.18
C ILE A 176 -32.35 -37.55 -39.56
N LYS A 177 -33.18 -36.93 -40.41
CA LYS A 177 -33.42 -37.42 -41.77
C LYS A 177 -32.12 -37.41 -42.60
N GLU A 178 -31.37 -36.33 -42.56
CA GLU A 178 -30.09 -36.21 -43.29
C GLU A 178 -29.05 -37.21 -42.81
N ILE A 179 -28.95 -37.44 -41.49
CA ILE A 179 -28.08 -38.46 -40.90
C ILE A 179 -28.49 -39.85 -41.42
N LYS A 180 -29.79 -40.15 -41.46
CA LYS A 180 -30.30 -41.43 -41.94
C LYS A 180 -30.00 -41.64 -43.43
N GLU A 181 -30.30 -40.67 -44.28
CA GLU A 181 -30.03 -40.74 -45.73
C GLU A 181 -28.53 -40.84 -46.02
N LYS A 182 -27.68 -40.21 -45.21
CA LYS A 182 -26.23 -40.37 -45.31
C LYS A 182 -25.80 -41.78 -44.92
N ALA A 183 -26.30 -42.30 -43.80
CA ALA A 183 -25.99 -43.66 -43.36
C ALA A 183 -26.43 -44.72 -44.38
N GLU A 184 -27.60 -44.57 -45.00
CA GLU A 184 -28.06 -45.47 -46.07
C GLU A 184 -27.15 -45.42 -47.31
N ARG A 185 -26.75 -44.21 -47.75
CA ARG A 185 -25.81 -44.05 -48.88
C ARG A 185 -24.43 -44.62 -48.60
N ASP A 186 -23.90 -44.37 -47.41
CA ASP A 186 -22.59 -44.89 -46.99
C ASP A 186 -22.63 -46.43 -46.90
N ALA A 187 -23.71 -47.00 -46.35
CA ALA A 187 -23.93 -48.44 -46.30
C ALA A 187 -24.06 -49.08 -47.68
N GLU A 188 -24.78 -48.46 -48.63
CA GLU A 188 -24.88 -48.97 -50.01
C GLU A 188 -23.52 -48.96 -50.71
N LYS A 189 -22.74 -47.89 -50.53
CA LYS A 189 -21.38 -47.77 -51.08
C LYS A 189 -20.46 -48.83 -50.50
N GLU A 190 -20.53 -49.07 -49.20
CA GLU A 190 -19.73 -50.09 -48.52
C GLU A 190 -20.11 -51.50 -48.94
N ALA A 191 -21.41 -51.80 -49.07
CA ALA A 191 -21.90 -53.07 -49.59
C ALA A 191 -21.40 -53.35 -51.02
N LYS A 192 -21.44 -52.35 -51.91
CA LYS A 192 -20.90 -52.48 -53.28
C LYS A 192 -19.40 -52.76 -53.25
N ASN A 193 -18.64 -52.08 -52.40
CA ASN A 193 -17.20 -52.33 -52.24
C ASN A 193 -16.92 -53.77 -51.78
N ILE A 194 -17.69 -54.28 -50.81
CA ILE A 194 -17.55 -55.66 -50.31
C ILE A 194 -17.80 -56.67 -51.45
N ILE A 195 -18.86 -56.47 -52.24
CA ILE A 195 -19.17 -57.34 -53.39
C ILE A 195 -18.05 -57.31 -54.43
N ILE A 196 -17.55 -56.13 -54.79
CA ILE A 196 -16.43 -55.99 -55.74
C ILE A 196 -15.20 -56.75 -55.24
N GLN A 197 -14.85 -56.59 -53.96
CA GLN A 197 -13.72 -57.32 -53.34
C GLN A 197 -13.93 -58.84 -53.37
N ALA A 198 -15.15 -59.32 -53.13
CA ALA A 198 -15.48 -60.74 -53.22
C ALA A 198 -15.32 -61.27 -54.65
N ILE A 199 -15.85 -60.56 -55.65
CA ILE A 199 -15.70 -60.92 -57.08
C ILE A 199 -14.22 -60.98 -57.48
N GLN A 200 -13.43 -59.97 -57.10
CA GLN A 200 -12.00 -59.92 -57.39
C GLN A 200 -11.23 -61.09 -56.78
N ARG A 201 -11.62 -61.56 -55.57
CA ARG A 201 -11.02 -62.74 -54.94
C ARG A 201 -11.38 -64.04 -55.66
N CYS A 202 -12.64 -64.22 -56.08
CA CYS A 202 -13.10 -65.45 -56.72
C CYS A 202 -12.59 -65.64 -58.17
N ALA A 203 -12.30 -64.55 -58.89
CA ALA A 203 -11.87 -64.63 -60.29
C ALA A 203 -10.47 -65.24 -60.50
N ALA A 204 -9.62 -65.26 -59.46
CA ALA A 204 -8.27 -65.82 -59.55
C ALA A 204 -8.25 -67.36 -59.47
N ASP A 205 -9.20 -67.96 -58.74
CA ASP A 205 -9.17 -69.41 -58.45
C ASP A 205 -9.88 -70.25 -59.55
N TYR A 206 -10.89 -69.71 -60.23
CA TYR A 206 -11.67 -70.47 -61.22
C TYR A 206 -10.98 -70.66 -62.59
N THR A 207 -10.00 -69.80 -62.94
CA THR A 207 -9.32 -69.87 -64.24
C THR A 207 -8.27 -70.99 -64.33
N VAL A 208 -7.81 -71.54 -63.20
CA VAL A 208 -6.76 -72.57 -63.19
C VAL A 208 -7.32 -73.99 -63.30
N GLU A 209 -8.52 -74.27 -62.78
CA GLU A 209 -9.07 -75.64 -62.77
C GLU A 209 -9.66 -76.10 -64.12
N SER A 210 -10.08 -75.18 -64.99
CA SER A 210 -10.86 -75.56 -66.19
C SER A 210 -10.03 -75.85 -67.46
N CYS A 211 -8.72 -75.54 -67.50
CA CYS A 211 -7.96 -75.50 -68.77
C CYS A 211 -6.90 -76.61 -68.94
N VAL A 212 -6.76 -77.53 -67.99
CA VAL A 212 -5.70 -78.55 -68.00
C VAL A 212 -6.28 -79.95 -67.81
N SER A 213 -5.94 -80.88 -68.70
CA SER A 213 -6.38 -82.28 -68.66
C SER A 213 -5.21 -83.24 -68.83
N VAL A 214 -5.17 -84.33 -68.05
CA VAL A 214 -4.09 -85.32 -68.09
C VAL A 214 -4.56 -86.56 -68.84
N VAL A 215 -3.80 -86.97 -69.87
CA VAL A 215 -4.11 -88.13 -70.72
C VAL A 215 -3.06 -89.21 -70.50
N GLN A 216 -3.51 -90.42 -70.15
CA GLN A 216 -2.66 -91.60 -70.03
C GLN A 216 -2.44 -92.28 -71.38
N LEU A 217 -1.22 -92.73 -71.64
CA LEU A 217 -0.76 -93.37 -72.86
C LEU A 217 -0.47 -94.86 -72.60
N PRO A 218 -0.76 -95.74 -73.56
CA PRO A 218 -0.62 -97.19 -73.38
C PRO A 218 0.83 -97.70 -73.33
N SER A 219 1.82 -96.86 -73.69
CA SER A 219 3.24 -97.15 -73.50
C SER A 219 4.10 -95.89 -73.71
N ASP A 220 5.30 -95.85 -73.14
CA ASP A 220 6.28 -94.80 -73.40
C ASP A 220 6.78 -94.79 -74.86
N GLU A 221 6.70 -95.93 -75.55
CA GLU A 221 6.96 -95.97 -77.00
C GLU A 221 5.93 -95.13 -77.77
N MET A 222 4.66 -95.14 -77.35
CA MET A 222 3.62 -94.27 -77.90
C MET A 222 3.90 -92.80 -77.59
N LYS A 223 4.38 -92.49 -76.38
CA LYS A 223 4.83 -91.13 -76.00
C LYS A 223 5.95 -90.64 -76.92
N GLY A 224 6.94 -91.49 -77.20
CA GLY A 224 8.02 -91.20 -78.17
C GLY A 224 7.53 -90.93 -79.59
N ARG A 225 6.51 -91.68 -80.07
CA ARG A 225 5.89 -91.44 -81.39
C ARG A 225 5.07 -90.15 -81.44
N ILE A 226 4.40 -89.79 -80.33
CA ILE A 226 3.66 -88.54 -80.22
C ILE A 226 4.63 -87.35 -80.26
N ILE A 227 5.79 -87.43 -79.59
CA ILE A 227 6.83 -86.39 -79.68
C ILE A 227 7.39 -86.30 -81.10
N GLY A 228 7.79 -87.44 -81.69
CA GLY A 228 8.48 -87.51 -82.97
C GLY A 228 9.92 -86.96 -82.91
N ARG A 229 10.74 -87.24 -83.93
CA ARG A 229 12.12 -86.74 -83.97
C ARG A 229 12.12 -85.20 -83.93
N GLU A 230 12.85 -84.63 -82.97
CA GLU A 230 12.95 -83.18 -82.71
C GLU A 230 11.61 -82.50 -82.38
N GLY A 231 10.63 -83.24 -81.82
CA GLY A 231 9.34 -82.69 -81.42
C GLY A 231 8.41 -82.35 -82.59
N ARG A 232 8.73 -82.84 -83.80
CA ARG A 232 8.02 -82.46 -85.03
C ARG A 232 6.55 -82.90 -85.03
N ASN A 233 6.22 -84.01 -84.38
CA ASN A 233 4.82 -84.45 -84.29
C ASN A 233 4.03 -83.62 -83.28
N ILE A 234 4.58 -83.36 -82.07
CA ILE A 234 3.92 -82.50 -81.08
C ILE A 234 3.64 -81.13 -81.67
N ARG A 235 4.63 -80.46 -82.28
CA ARG A 235 4.40 -79.13 -82.88
C ARG A 235 3.35 -79.16 -83.99
N SER A 236 3.31 -80.22 -84.79
CA SER A 236 2.29 -80.37 -85.83
C SER A 236 0.90 -80.57 -85.22
N PHE A 237 0.80 -81.33 -84.13
CA PHE A 237 -0.44 -81.52 -83.39
C PHE A 237 -0.91 -80.24 -82.69
N GLU A 238 -0.01 -79.54 -81.97
CA GLU A 238 -0.28 -78.26 -81.31
C GLU A 238 -0.73 -77.21 -82.33
N THR A 239 -0.04 -77.10 -83.46
CA THR A 239 -0.42 -76.15 -84.53
C THR A 239 -1.77 -76.52 -85.17
N ALA A 240 -2.08 -77.81 -85.30
CA ALA A 240 -3.32 -78.26 -85.92
C ALA A 240 -4.54 -78.16 -84.98
N THR A 241 -4.33 -78.34 -83.68
CA THR A 241 -5.41 -78.42 -82.68
C THR A 241 -5.53 -77.19 -81.79
N GLY A 242 -4.49 -76.36 -81.70
CA GLY A 242 -4.43 -75.21 -80.79
C GLY A 242 -4.28 -75.59 -79.30
N ILE A 243 -4.00 -76.86 -79.00
CA ILE A 243 -3.83 -77.38 -77.65
C ILE A 243 -2.34 -77.59 -77.40
N ASP A 244 -1.82 -77.02 -76.33
CA ASP A 244 -0.43 -77.20 -75.90
C ASP A 244 -0.27 -78.58 -75.24
N VAL A 245 0.73 -79.34 -75.68
CA VAL A 245 1.01 -80.68 -75.16
C VAL A 245 2.27 -80.60 -74.29
N ILE A 246 2.05 -80.54 -72.98
CA ILE A 246 3.14 -80.50 -72.00
C ILE A 246 3.57 -81.94 -71.68
N VAL A 247 4.81 -82.24 -72.03
CA VAL A 247 5.43 -83.53 -71.76
C VAL A 247 6.42 -83.38 -70.62
N ASP A 248 6.15 -84.06 -69.51
CA ASP A 248 7.01 -84.07 -68.32
C ASP A 248 7.54 -85.50 -68.04
N ASP A 249 8.36 -85.66 -67.01
CA ASP A 249 9.04 -86.90 -66.59
C ASP A 249 8.09 -88.00 -66.06
N THR A 250 6.77 -87.77 -66.11
CA THR A 250 5.76 -88.79 -65.73
C THR A 250 5.68 -89.89 -66.81
N PRO A 251 5.97 -91.17 -66.48
CA PRO A 251 5.86 -92.27 -67.45
C PRO A 251 4.40 -92.47 -67.87
N GLU A 252 4.18 -92.85 -69.13
CA GLU A 252 2.87 -93.22 -69.66
C GLU A 252 1.77 -92.12 -69.56
N ALA A 253 2.12 -90.83 -69.45
CA ALA A 253 1.16 -89.73 -69.48
C ALA A 253 1.69 -88.45 -70.14
N VAL A 254 0.76 -87.65 -70.68
CA VAL A 254 1.00 -86.29 -71.20
C VAL A 254 -0.11 -85.36 -70.71
N ILE A 255 0.24 -84.10 -70.48
CA ILE A 255 -0.69 -83.07 -70.02
C ILE A 255 -1.09 -82.21 -71.23
N LEU A 256 -2.39 -82.05 -71.42
CA LEU A 256 -2.97 -81.20 -72.45
C LEU A 256 -3.48 -79.93 -71.80
N SER A 257 -3.01 -78.78 -72.27
CA SER A 257 -3.48 -77.47 -71.86
C SER A 257 -4.15 -76.82 -73.06
N GLY A 258 -5.45 -76.55 -72.94
CA GLY A 258 -6.24 -75.98 -74.01
C GLY A 258 -7.19 -74.94 -73.45
N TYR A 259 -7.20 -73.75 -74.07
CA TYR A 259 -8.15 -72.69 -73.76
C TYR A 259 -9.18 -72.60 -74.90
N ASP A 260 -10.43 -72.91 -74.60
CA ASP A 260 -11.57 -72.63 -75.49
C ASP A 260 -12.15 -71.26 -75.07
N PRO A 261 -12.03 -70.21 -75.91
CA PRO A 261 -12.33 -68.83 -75.53
C PRO A 261 -13.79 -68.51 -75.20
#